data_AF-A0A954HK70-F1
#
_entry.id   AF-A0A954HK70-F1
#
_cell.length_a   1.000
_cell.length_b   1.000
_cell.length_c   1.000
_cell.angle_alpha   90.00
_cell.angle_beta   90.00
_cell.angle_gamma   90.00
#
_symmetry.space_group_name_H-M   'P 1'
#
loop_
_entity.id
_entity.type
_entity.pdbx_description
1 polymer ?
#
loop_
_entity_poly.entity_id
_entity_poly.type
_entity_poly.pdbx_seq_one_letter_code
_entity_poly.pdbx_strand_id
1 'polypeptide(L)'
;TGRVLEHWHTGSMTRRVKELHRAVPAAYCELNRADALALNISNGDKVKLSSRRGEVVLEVRVDGRGKPPKGSVFVPFFDETKLANLLTLDAMDNISKEPDFKKCAIKVEKV
;
A
#
# COMPACT_ATOMS: atom_id res chain seq x y z
N THR A 1 0.20 -2.23 -5.87
CA THR A 1 -0.64 -1.15 -5.30
C THR A 1 -2.02 -1.13 -5.95
N GLY A 2 -3.01 -0.42 -5.39
CA GLY A 2 -4.34 -0.38 -6.01
C GLY A 2 -5.38 0.50 -5.33
N ARG A 3 -6.66 0.19 -5.62
CA ARG A 3 -7.84 0.90 -5.13
C ARG A 3 -8.46 0.18 -3.94
N VAL A 4 -9.25 0.91 -3.18
CA VAL A 4 -10.17 0.40 -2.15
C VAL A 4 -11.57 0.87 -2.47
N LEU A 5 -12.59 0.18 -1.96
CA LEU A 5 -13.99 0.43 -2.30
C LEU A 5 -14.41 1.88 -2.02
N GLU A 6 -13.96 2.42 -0.90
CA GLU A 6 -14.41 3.69 -0.36
C GLU A 6 -13.80 4.90 -1.08
N HIS A 7 -12.69 4.73 -1.80
CA HIS A 7 -11.92 5.85 -2.32
C HIS A 7 -11.66 5.80 -3.81
N TRP A 8 -11.95 6.93 -4.47
CA TRP A 8 -11.66 7.14 -5.87
C TRP A 8 -10.26 7.73 -6.04
N HIS A 9 -9.38 6.97 -6.68
CA HIS A 9 -8.01 7.37 -7.02
C HIS A 9 -7.30 8.07 -5.86
N THR A 10 -6.86 9.31 -6.03
CA THR A 10 -6.12 10.12 -5.03
C THR A 10 -6.99 10.61 -3.87
N GLY A 11 -8.25 10.19 -3.80
CA GLY A 11 -9.16 10.52 -2.71
C GLY A 11 -9.57 12.00 -2.65
N SER A 12 -9.19 12.83 -3.62
CA SER A 12 -9.42 14.29 -3.62
C SER A 12 -10.89 14.68 -3.47
N MET A 13 -11.80 13.83 -3.97
CA MET A 13 -13.24 13.97 -3.82
C MET A 13 -13.77 13.10 -2.66
N THR A 14 -13.51 11.79 -2.68
CA THR A 14 -14.15 10.83 -1.76
C THR A 14 -13.70 10.95 -0.31
N ARG A 15 -12.47 11.41 -0.03
CA ARG A 15 -12.02 11.67 1.36
C ARG A 15 -12.74 12.86 2.00
N ARG A 16 -13.45 13.68 1.22
CA ARG A 16 -14.28 14.79 1.72
C ARG A 16 -15.68 14.33 2.14
N VAL A 17 -16.09 13.12 1.75
CA VAL A 17 -17.34 12.50 2.21
C VAL A 17 -17.08 11.83 3.55
N LYS A 18 -17.75 12.29 4.61
CA LYS A 18 -17.46 11.90 6.00
C LYS A 18 -17.59 10.41 6.23
N GLU A 19 -18.59 9.78 5.63
CA GLU A 19 -18.90 8.36 5.75
C GLU A 19 -17.79 7.50 5.12
N LEU A 20 -17.35 7.87 3.91
CA LEU A 20 -16.27 7.18 3.19
C LEU A 20 -14.93 7.33 3.90
N HIS A 21 -14.62 8.55 4.36
CA HIS A 21 -13.39 8.80 5.12
C HIS A 21 -13.40 8.05 6.46
N ARG A 22 -14.52 8.00 7.18
CA ARG A 22 -14.62 7.23 8.43
C ARG A 22 -14.39 5.74 8.20
N ALA A 23 -14.91 5.18 7.10
CA ALA A 23 -14.77 3.76 6.80
C ALA A 23 -13.31 3.36 6.51
N VAL A 24 -12.55 4.20 5.79
CA VAL A 24 -11.11 4.01 5.56
C VAL A 24 -10.38 5.36 5.69
N PRO A 25 -9.90 5.74 6.88
CA PRO A 25 -9.39 7.10 7.12
C PRO A 25 -7.97 7.34 6.59
N ALA A 26 -7.14 6.31 6.55
CA ALA A 26 -5.74 6.39 6.17
C ALA A 26 -5.33 5.19 5.30
N ALA A 27 -4.30 5.37 4.47
CA ALA A 27 -3.68 4.26 3.76
C ALA A 27 -2.97 3.31 4.74
N TYR A 28 -2.88 2.05 4.35
CA TYR A 28 -2.35 0.95 5.15
C TYR A 28 -1.52 0.01 4.26
N CYS A 29 -0.77 -0.86 4.90
CA CYS A 29 -0.01 -1.93 4.27
C CYS A 29 -0.70 -3.27 4.61
N GLU A 30 -1.13 -4.04 3.62
CA GLU A 30 -1.58 -5.41 3.88
C GLU A 30 -0.43 -6.40 3.73
N LEU A 31 -0.30 -7.27 4.74
CA LEU A 31 0.70 -8.34 4.78
C LEU A 31 0.02 -9.69 4.93
N ASN A 32 0.64 -10.71 4.34
CA ASN A 32 0.31 -12.09 4.62
C ASN A 32 0.70 -12.43 6.08
N ARG A 33 -0.13 -13.22 6.77
CA ARG A 33 0.12 -13.65 8.15
C ARG A 33 1.48 -14.31 8.35
N ALA A 34 1.91 -15.16 7.42
CA ALA A 34 3.19 -15.86 7.52
C ALA A 34 4.39 -14.90 7.44
N ASP A 35 4.31 -13.88 6.59
CA ASP A 35 5.37 -12.87 6.46
C ASP A 35 5.40 -11.94 7.67
N ALA A 36 4.22 -11.53 8.17
CA ALA A 36 4.11 -10.73 9.39
C ALA A 36 4.77 -11.46 10.59
N LEU A 37 4.49 -12.76 10.75
CA LEU A 37 5.12 -13.59 11.78
C LEU A 37 6.64 -13.70 11.60
N ALA A 38 7.11 -13.96 10.38
CA ALA A 38 8.54 -14.08 10.08
C ALA A 38 9.31 -12.77 10.34
N LEU A 39 8.64 -11.62 10.20
CA LEU A 39 9.21 -10.28 10.41
C LEU A 39 8.93 -9.72 11.82
N ASN A 40 8.31 -10.49 12.72
CA ASN A 40 7.89 -10.05 14.05
C ASN A 40 7.01 -8.77 14.05
N ILE A 41 6.10 -8.70 13.09
CA ILE A 41 5.14 -7.62 12.86
C ILE A 41 3.75 -8.10 13.30
N SER A 42 3.10 -7.30 14.14
CA SER A 42 1.71 -7.49 14.56
C SER A 42 0.76 -6.60 13.77
N ASN A 43 -0.53 -6.95 13.79
CA ASN A 43 -1.56 -6.10 13.22
C ASN A 43 -1.64 -4.76 13.97
N GLY A 44 -1.66 -3.65 13.23
CA GLY A 44 -1.60 -2.29 13.79
C GLY A 44 -0.19 -1.74 14.01
N ASP A 45 0.85 -2.55 13.86
CA ASP A 45 2.23 -2.04 13.90
C ASP A 45 2.48 -1.09 12.73
N LYS A 46 3.38 -0.13 12.93
CA LYS A 46 3.89 0.71 11.83
C LYS A 46 5.09 0.03 11.19
N VAL A 47 5.09 -0.01 9.87
CA VAL A 47 6.21 -0.50 9.07
C VAL A 47 6.66 0.55 8.09
N LYS A 48 7.96 0.57 7.86
CA LYS A 48 8.58 1.28 6.76
C LYS A 48 8.70 0.35 5.57
N LEU A 49 8.09 0.75 4.46
CA LEU A 49 8.30 0.12 3.17
C LEU A 49 9.33 0.94 2.42
N SER A 50 10.41 0.31 1.96
CA SER A 50 11.47 0.98 1.21
C SER A 50 11.73 0.28 -0.12
N SER A 51 11.92 1.07 -1.16
CA SER A 51 12.35 0.63 -2.50
C SER A 51 13.65 1.34 -2.86
N ARG A 52 14.20 1.05 -4.05
CA ARG A 52 15.36 1.80 -4.57
C ARG A 52 15.08 3.29 -4.81
N ARG A 53 13.81 3.72 -4.89
CA ARG A 53 13.42 5.11 -5.21
C ARG A 53 12.96 5.94 -4.01
N GLY A 54 12.60 5.30 -2.91
CA GLY A 54 11.99 6.00 -1.79
C GLY A 54 11.36 5.06 -0.79
N GLU A 55 10.76 5.67 0.23
CA GLU A 55 10.16 4.97 1.36
C GLU A 55 8.84 5.61 1.80
N VAL A 56 8.00 4.83 2.49
CA VAL A 56 6.75 5.29 3.11
C VAL A 56 6.50 4.48 4.38
N VAL A 57 5.99 5.14 5.42
CA VAL A 57 5.61 4.50 6.69
C VAL A 57 4.09 4.33 6.76
N LEU A 58 3.64 3.09 6.95
CA LEU A 58 2.23 2.70 6.92
C LEU A 58 1.89 1.80 8.11
N GLU A 59 0.64 1.84 8.56
CA GLU A 59 0.11 0.88 9.52
C GLU A 59 -0.19 -0.46 8.84
N VAL A 60 0.14 -1.57 9.51
CA VAL A 60 -0.04 -2.93 8.98
C VAL A 60 -1.44 -3.44 9.26
N ARG A 61 -2.06 -4.02 8.23
CA ARG A 61 -3.25 -4.86 8.32
C ARG A 61 -2.89 -6.29 7.93
N VAL A 62 -2.81 -7.17 8.92
CA VAL A 62 -2.62 -8.60 8.66
C VAL A 62 -3.96 -9.21 8.30
N ASP A 63 -4.00 -10.04 7.25
CA ASP A 63 -5.23 -10.69 6.78
C ASP A 63 -6.36 -9.70 6.41
N GLY A 64 -5.98 -8.55 5.84
CA GLY A 64 -6.90 -7.54 5.30
C GLY A 64 -7.77 -8.04 4.14
N ARG A 65 -8.57 -7.14 3.54
CA ARG A 65 -9.55 -7.53 2.51
C ARG A 65 -8.87 -8.05 1.24
N GLY A 66 -7.68 -7.54 0.91
CA GLY A 66 -6.93 -7.91 -0.27
C GLY A 66 -6.17 -9.22 -0.16
N LYS A 67 -5.95 -9.76 1.06
CA LYS A 67 -5.31 -11.07 1.33
C LYS A 67 -4.12 -11.37 0.39
N PRO A 68 -3.06 -10.53 0.41
CA PRO A 68 -1.93 -10.73 -0.49
C PRO A 68 -1.28 -12.11 -0.27
N PRO A 69 -0.80 -12.76 -1.34
CA PRO A 69 -0.05 -14.01 -1.20
C PRO A 69 1.25 -13.76 -0.44
N LYS A 70 1.81 -14.83 0.13
CA LYS A 70 3.11 -14.77 0.81
C LYS A 70 4.18 -14.18 -0.13
N GLY A 71 5.03 -13.30 0.41
CA GLY A 71 6.07 -12.55 -0.30
C GLY A 71 5.57 -11.30 -1.02
N SER A 72 4.28 -10.97 -0.92
CA SER A 72 3.68 -9.80 -1.56
C SER A 72 3.07 -8.84 -0.55
N VAL A 73 3.08 -7.55 -0.91
CA VAL A 73 2.53 -6.47 -0.09
C VAL A 73 1.54 -5.67 -0.92
N PHE A 74 0.38 -5.36 -0.34
CA PHE A 74 -0.58 -4.46 -0.97
C PHE A 74 -0.65 -3.13 -0.23
N VAL A 75 -0.65 -2.03 -1.00
CA VAL A 75 -0.80 -0.66 -0.50
C VAL A 75 -1.78 0.09 -1.41
N PRO A 76 -2.84 0.71 -0.87
CA PRO A 76 -3.70 1.58 -1.64
C PRO A 76 -3.11 3.00 -1.75
N PHE A 77 -3.40 3.71 -2.84
CA PHE A 77 -2.74 5.00 -3.16
C PHE A 77 -3.62 6.25 -2.96
N PHE A 78 -4.75 6.13 -2.24
CA PHE A 78 -5.71 7.22 -2.12
C PHE A 78 -5.31 8.32 -1.12
N ASP A 79 -4.34 8.05 -0.26
CA ASP A 79 -3.99 8.94 0.84
C ASP A 79 -2.83 9.85 0.43
N GLU A 80 -3.12 11.15 0.32
CA GLU A 80 -2.13 12.17 -0.08
C GLU A 80 -0.99 12.33 0.93
N THR A 81 -1.17 11.85 2.17
CA THR A 81 -0.11 11.88 3.21
C THR A 81 0.79 10.65 3.13
N LYS A 82 0.42 9.65 2.31
CA LYS A 82 1.11 8.37 2.16
C LYS A 82 1.30 8.03 0.68
N LEU A 83 2.29 8.67 0.08
CA LEU A 83 2.54 8.61 -1.37
C LEU A 83 3.14 7.26 -1.81
N ALA A 84 2.31 6.23 -1.95
CA ALA A 84 2.73 4.88 -2.34
C ALA A 84 3.52 4.81 -3.66
N ASN A 85 3.28 5.75 -4.57
CA ASN A 85 4.00 5.81 -5.86
C ASN A 85 5.47 6.23 -5.72
N LEU A 86 5.92 6.72 -4.56
CA LEU A 86 7.35 6.87 -4.26
C LEU A 86 8.08 5.51 -4.26
N LEU A 87 7.34 4.42 -4.04
CA LEU A 87 7.88 3.05 -4.12
C LEU A 87 7.88 2.48 -5.54
N THR A 88 6.93 2.87 -6.40
CA THR A 88 6.61 2.18 -7.67
C THR A 88 7.57 2.52 -8.80
N LEU A 89 7.84 1.56 -9.70
CA LEU A 89 8.75 1.74 -10.84
C LEU A 89 8.11 2.58 -11.95
N ASP A 90 8.95 3.38 -12.60
CA ASP A 90 8.68 4.10 -13.84
C ASP A 90 8.95 3.23 -15.08
N ALA A 91 9.18 1.92 -14.88
CA ALA A 91 9.26 0.96 -15.95
C ALA A 91 7.89 0.83 -16.63
N MET A 92 7.91 0.86 -17.97
CA MET A 92 6.72 0.80 -18.81
C MET A 92 6.80 -0.36 -19.80
N ASP A 93 5.64 -0.87 -20.20
CA ASP A 93 5.54 -1.78 -21.35
C ASP A 93 6.10 -1.11 -22.62
N ASN A 94 6.87 -1.86 -23.41
CA ASN A 94 7.62 -1.31 -24.53
C ASN A 94 6.74 -0.92 -25.73
N ILE A 95 5.50 -1.42 -25.81
CA ILE A 95 4.55 -1.16 -26.89
C ILE A 95 3.55 -0.08 -26.48
N SER A 96 2.76 -0.35 -25.45
CA SER A 96 1.64 0.48 -24.99
C SER A 96 2.08 1.72 -24.20
N LYS A 97 3.30 1.70 -23.66
CA LYS A 97 3.83 2.70 -22.72
C LYS A 97 3.08 2.77 -21.38
N GLU A 98 2.32 1.75 -21.02
CA GLU A 98 1.68 1.69 -19.70
C GLU A 98 2.72 1.39 -18.60
N PRO A 99 2.80 2.19 -17.51
CA PRO A 99 3.69 1.89 -16.39
C PRO A 99 3.21 0.71 -15.56
N ASP A 100 4.15 -0.13 -15.12
CA ASP A 100 3.83 -1.26 -14.25
C ASP A 100 3.78 -0.84 -12.77
N PHE A 101 2.62 -0.31 -12.36
CA PHE A 101 2.35 0.00 -10.96
C PHE A 101 2.02 -1.24 -10.10
N LYS A 102 1.88 -2.43 -10.71
CA LYS A 102 1.44 -3.63 -9.99
C LYS A 102 2.58 -4.41 -9.38
N LYS A 103 3.82 -4.26 -9.86
CA LYS A 103 4.98 -4.96 -9.32
C LYS A 103 6.21 -4.07 -9.13
N CYS A 104 6.83 -4.18 -7.97
CA CYS A 104 8.19 -3.70 -7.71
C CYS A 104 8.74 -4.42 -6.47
N ALA A 105 10.07 -4.45 -6.33
CA ALA A 105 10.72 -4.99 -5.14
C ALA A 105 10.77 -3.94 -4.03
N ILE A 106 10.40 -4.34 -2.82
CA ILE A 106 10.42 -3.51 -1.62
C ILE A 106 10.98 -4.31 -0.44
N LYS A 107 11.55 -3.62 0.54
CA LYS A 107 11.90 -4.14 1.87
C LYS A 107 10.85 -3.68 2.87
N VAL A 108 10.52 -4.55 3.83
CA VAL A 108 9.60 -4.26 4.93
C VAL A 108 10.40 -4.25 6.23
N GLU A 109 10.29 -3.17 7.00
CA GLU A 109 10.98 -3.01 8.28
C GLU A 109 10.00 -2.49 9.34
N LYS A 110 10.02 -3.08 10.54
CA LYS A 110 9.26 -2.56 11.68
C LYS A 110 9.88 -1.24 12.15
N VAL A 111 9.04 -0.27 12.50
CA VAL A 111 9.43 1.03 13.07
C VAL A 111 9.37 0.99 14.59
#